data_AF-A0A229SZ15-F1
#
_entry.id   AF-A0A229SZ15-F1
#
_cell.length_a   1.000
_cell.length_b   1.000
_cell.length_c   1.000
_cell.angle_alpha   90.00
_cell.angle_beta   90.00
_cell.angle_gamma   90.00
#
_symmetry.space_group_name_H-M   'P 1'
#
loop_
_entity.id
_entity.type
_entity.pdbx_description
1 polymer ?
#
loop_
_entity_poly.entity_id
_entity_poly.type
_entity_poly.pdbx_seq_one_letter_code
_entity_poly.pdbx_strand_id
1 'polypeptide(L)'
;MSDEAVQDPLEERYGLTGVADLGEYAEALTRLLERGRRERCVAVLSQAEAYAAAELLGQFAQLDPHAALNRLAGTLASRLYSRLGA
;
A
#
# COMPACT_ATOMS: atom_id res chain seq x y z
N MET A 1 29.87 -5.02 18.39
CA MET A 1 28.65 -4.19 18.48
C MET A 1 27.91 -4.39 17.18
N SER A 2 27.15 -5.48 17.07
CA SER A 2 26.32 -5.74 15.89
C SER A 2 25.05 -4.95 16.06
N ASP A 3 24.78 -4.06 15.12
CA ASP A 3 23.54 -3.31 15.03
C ASP A 3 22.43 -4.32 14.69
N GLU A 4 21.80 -4.85 15.72
CA GLU A 4 20.69 -5.78 15.58
C GLU A 4 19.50 -4.94 15.12
N ALA A 5 19.41 -4.74 13.81
CA ALA A 5 18.31 -4.10 13.14
C ALA A 5 17.04 -4.79 13.65
N VAL A 6 16.32 -4.09 14.54
CA VAL A 6 15.02 -4.51 15.03
C VAL A 6 14.12 -4.52 13.80
N GLN A 7 14.02 -5.69 13.17
CA GLN A 7 13.11 -5.91 12.06
C GLN A 7 11.73 -5.54 12.56
N ASP A 8 11.11 -4.54 11.92
CA ASP A 8 9.77 -4.12 12.31
C ASP A 8 8.85 -5.34 12.14
N PRO A 9 8.22 -5.83 13.23
CA PRO A 9 7.38 -7.02 13.17
C PRO A 9 6.21 -6.88 12.19
N LEU A 10 5.88 -5.65 11.76
CA LEU A 10 4.92 -5.40 10.70
C LEU A 10 5.48 -5.71 9.31
N GLU A 11 6.74 -5.41 9.04
CA GLU A 11 7.37 -5.71 7.74
C GLU A 11 7.43 -7.20 7.49
N GLU A 12 7.81 -8.00 8.50
CA GLU A 12 7.87 -9.45 8.40
C GLU A 12 6.47 -10.05 8.17
N ARG A 13 5.48 -9.58 8.95
CA ARG A 13 4.08 -10.00 8.84
C ARG A 13 3.50 -9.78 7.43
N TYR A 14 3.92 -8.71 6.77
CA TYR A 14 3.42 -8.32 5.45
C TYR A 14 4.37 -8.71 4.31
N GLY A 15 5.48 -9.40 4.59
CA GLY A 15 6.43 -9.86 3.59
C GLY A 15 7.21 -8.73 2.92
N LEU A 16 7.48 -7.65 3.66
CA LEU A 16 8.25 -6.49 3.23
C LEU A 16 9.72 -6.55 3.66
N THR A 17 10.11 -7.53 4.47
CA THR A 17 11.49 -7.71 4.94
C THR A 17 12.42 -8.10 3.80
N GLY A 18 13.59 -7.45 3.72
CA GLY A 18 14.67 -7.83 2.80
C GLY A 18 14.47 -7.38 1.35
N VAL A 19 13.49 -6.51 1.10
CA VAL A 19 13.26 -5.90 -0.21
C VAL A 19 14.41 -4.97 -0.55
N ALA A 20 15.07 -5.20 -1.70
CA ALA A 20 16.31 -4.50 -2.05
C ALA A 20 16.07 -3.19 -2.80
N ASP A 21 14.96 -3.06 -3.51
CA ASP A 21 14.64 -1.87 -4.30
C ASP A 21 13.15 -1.52 -4.36
N LEU A 22 12.85 -0.35 -4.92
CA LEU A 22 11.50 0.20 -5.03
C LEU A 22 10.56 -0.64 -5.92
N GLY A 23 11.10 -1.36 -6.89
CA GLY A 23 10.33 -2.26 -7.76
C GLY A 23 9.89 -3.51 -7.01
N GLU A 24 10.81 -4.17 -6.32
CA GLU A 24 10.51 -5.30 -5.43
C GLU A 24 9.53 -4.89 -4.32
N TYR A 25 9.67 -3.69 -3.78
CA TYR A 25 8.77 -3.16 -2.76
C TYR A 25 7.35 -2.97 -3.30
N ALA A 26 7.22 -2.41 -4.50
CA ALA A 26 5.94 -2.27 -5.18
C ALA A 26 5.29 -3.63 -5.46
N GLU A 27 6.07 -4.63 -5.84
CA GLU A 27 5.55 -5.99 -6.05
C GLU A 27 5.07 -6.63 -4.74
N ALA A 28 5.85 -6.52 -3.67
CA ALA A 28 5.48 -7.06 -2.36
C ALA A 28 4.17 -6.44 -1.86
N LEU A 29 4.03 -5.12 -1.97
CA LEU A 29 2.79 -4.42 -1.67
C LEU A 29 1.63 -4.83 -2.59
N THR A 30 1.88 -5.06 -3.89
CA THR A 30 0.86 -5.55 -4.82
C THR A 30 0.30 -6.91 -4.36
N ARG A 31 1.17 -7.85 -4.00
CA ARG A 31 0.79 -9.16 -3.48
C ARG A 31 0.00 -9.04 -2.18
N LEU A 32 0.40 -8.13 -1.30
CA LEU A 32 -0.33 -7.84 -0.06
C LEU A 32 -1.76 -7.34 -0.33
N LEU A 33 -1.94 -6.48 -1.33
CA LEU A 33 -3.27 -6.01 -1.73
C LEU A 33 -4.14 -7.13 -2.31
N GLU A 34 -3.56 -8.02 -3.11
CA GLU A 34 -4.29 -9.18 -3.63
C GLU A 34 -4.72 -10.12 -2.50
N ARG A 35 -3.87 -10.31 -1.50
CA ARG A 35 -4.20 -11.06 -0.28
C ARG A 35 -5.33 -10.38 0.50
N GLY A 36 -5.25 -9.07 0.71
CA GLY A 36 -6.30 -8.28 1.37
C GLY A 36 -7.64 -8.23 0.61
N ARG A 37 -7.68 -8.59 -0.68
CA ARG A 37 -8.96 -8.80 -1.41
C ARG A 37 -9.64 -10.10 -1.03
N ARG A 38 -8.88 -11.13 -0.65
CA ARG A 38 -9.38 -12.46 -0.29
C ARG A 38 -9.77 -12.53 1.17
N GLU A 39 -9.07 -11.77 2.01
CA GLU A 39 -9.33 -11.69 3.45
C GLU A 39 -10.44 -10.66 3.73
N ARG A 40 -11.39 -10.99 4.63
CA ARG A 40 -12.39 -10.01 5.11
C ARG A 40 -11.71 -9.07 6.09
N CYS A 41 -11.18 -7.95 5.59
CA CYS A 41 -10.69 -6.90 6.46
C CYS A 41 -11.86 -6.12 7.07
N VAL A 42 -11.85 -5.96 8.40
CA VAL A 42 -12.70 -4.99 9.10
C VAL A 42 -12.16 -3.60 8.76
N ALA A 43 -13.02 -2.69 8.30
CA ALA A 43 -12.61 -1.33 7.98
C ALA A 43 -12.13 -0.62 9.25
N VAL A 44 -10.84 -0.22 9.28
CA VAL A 44 -10.23 0.49 10.41
C VAL A 44 -10.39 2.01 10.26
N LEU A 45 -10.59 2.50 9.03
CA LEU A 45 -10.70 3.93 8.73
C LEU A 45 -12.15 4.40 8.73
N SER A 46 -12.38 5.62 9.23
CA SER A 46 -13.62 6.36 8.98
C SER A 46 -13.74 6.73 7.49
N GLN A 47 -14.95 7.08 7.06
CA GLN A 47 -15.21 7.48 5.67
C GLN A 47 -14.35 8.68 5.23
N ALA A 48 -14.18 9.67 6.10
CA ALA A 48 -13.38 10.87 5.81
C ALA A 48 -11.89 10.54 5.66
N GLU A 49 -11.35 9.68 6.53
CA GLU A 49 -9.95 9.25 6.44
C GLU A 49 -9.70 8.41 5.18
N ALA A 50 -10.64 7.53 4.82
CA ALA A 50 -10.56 6.74 3.60
C ALA A 50 -10.56 7.63 2.34
N TYR A 51 -11.37 8.69 2.32
CA TYR A 51 -11.39 9.66 1.22
C TYR A 51 -10.07 10.43 1.15
N ALA A 52 -9.59 10.97 2.27
CA ALA A 52 -8.32 11.70 2.33
C ALA A 52 -7.13 10.83 1.88
N ALA A 53 -7.10 9.55 2.30
CA ALA A 53 -6.10 8.60 1.86
C ALA A 53 -6.17 8.35 0.34
N ALA A 54 -7.37 8.21 -0.23
CA ALA A 54 -7.56 8.03 -1.67
C ALA A 54 -7.05 9.24 -2.47
N GLU A 55 -7.34 10.47 -2.03
CA GLU A 55 -6.86 11.70 -2.65
C GLU A 55 -5.33 11.78 -2.65
N LEU A 56 -4.70 11.55 -1.49
CA LEU A 56 -3.24 11.61 -1.36
C LEU A 56 -2.54 10.57 -2.23
N LEU A 57 -3.09 9.34 -2.28
CA LEU A 57 -2.58 8.28 -3.15
C LEU A 57 -2.76 8.63 -4.64
N GLY A 58 -3.89 9.25 -5.00
CA GLY A 58 -4.14 9.73 -6.37
C GLY A 58 -3.17 10.83 -6.80
N GLN A 59 -2.91 11.80 -5.91
CA GLN A 59 -1.93 12.86 -6.15
C GLN A 59 -0.52 12.28 -6.29
N PHE A 60 -0.13 11.37 -5.38
CA PHE A 60 1.16 10.68 -5.48
C PHE A 60 1.29 9.91 -6.79
N ALA A 61 0.24 9.21 -7.23
CA ALA A 61 0.25 8.47 -8.50
C ALA A 61 0.52 9.36 -9.73
N GLN A 62 0.16 10.64 -9.69
CA GLN A 62 0.36 11.58 -10.79
C GLN A 62 1.79 12.12 -10.89
N LEU A 63 2.58 12.06 -9.82
CA LEU A 63 3.96 12.58 -9.81
C LEU A 63 4.88 11.84 -10.77
N ASP A 64 4.71 10.52 -10.88
CA ASP A 64 5.41 9.67 -11.84
C ASP A 64 4.50 8.49 -12.24
N PRO A 65 3.67 8.63 -13.28
CA PRO A 65 2.68 7.61 -13.66
C PRO A 65 3.27 6.26 -14.09
N HIS A 66 4.58 6.20 -14.38
CA HIS A 66 5.23 4.98 -14.87
C HIS A 66 5.98 4.23 -13.77
N ALA A 67 6.38 4.92 -12.70
CA ALA A 67 6.97 4.29 -11.52
C ALA A 67 6.02 3.24 -10.90
N ALA A 68 6.60 2.12 -10.48
CA ALA A 68 5.84 0.98 -9.97
C ALA A 68 5.02 1.35 -8.72
N LEU A 69 5.61 2.12 -7.79
CA LEU A 69 4.93 2.57 -6.57
C LEU A 69 3.78 3.54 -6.84
N ASN A 70 3.94 4.44 -7.80
CA ASN A 70 2.91 5.41 -8.18
C ASN A 70 1.73 4.70 -8.86
N ARG A 71 1.98 3.70 -9.72
CA ARG A 71 0.91 2.86 -10.30
C ARG A 71 0.15 2.07 -9.23
N LEU A 72 0.87 1.55 -8.24
CA LEU A 72 0.27 0.87 -7.09
C LEU A 72 -0.61 1.83 -6.28
N ALA A 73 -0.12 3.05 -6.00
CA ALA A 73 -0.87 4.08 -5.32
C ALA A 73 -2.16 4.45 -6.07
N GLY A 74 -2.11 4.59 -7.40
CA GLY A 74 -3.29 4.84 -8.22
C GLY A 74 -4.31 3.70 -8.15
N THR A 75 -3.83 2.45 -8.13
CA THR A 75 -4.70 1.26 -7.96
C THR A 75 -5.37 1.25 -6.59
N LEU A 76 -4.66 1.66 -5.54
CA LEU A 76 -5.20 1.78 -4.19
C LEU A 76 -6.26 2.89 -4.09
N ALA A 77 -5.95 4.08 -4.61
CA ALA A 77 -6.87 5.21 -4.65
C ALA A 77 -8.19 4.82 -5.33
N SER A 78 -8.11 4.24 -6.53
CA SER A 78 -9.28 3.77 -7.28
C SER A 78 -10.15 2.79 -6.48
N ARG A 79 -9.52 1.83 -5.78
CA ARG A 79 -10.27 0.87 -4.94
C ARG A 79 -10.94 1.50 -3.74
N LEU A 80 -10.29 2.49 -3.11
CA LEU A 80 -10.89 3.24 -2.01
C LEU A 80 -12.11 4.01 -2.50
N TYR A 81 -12.01 4.73 -3.62
CA TYR A 81 -13.15 5.43 -4.22
C TYR A 81 -14.32 4.48 -4.55
N SER A 82 -14.05 3.34 -5.21
CA SER A 82 -15.09 2.35 -5.51
C SER A 82 -15.79 1.80 -4.26
N ARG A 83 -15.08 1.65 -3.13
CA ARG A 83 -15.68 1.22 -1.86
C ARG A 83 -16.47 2.33 -1.16
N LEU A 84 -16.10 3.59 -1.39
CA LEU A 84 -16.81 4.76 -0.89
C LEU A 84 -18.05 5.11 -1.75
N GLY A 85 -18.18 4.53 -2.95
CA GLY A 85 -19.25 4.83 -3.89
C GLY A 85 -19.03 6.13 -4.67
N ALA A 86 -17.78 6.56 -4.81
CA ALA A 86 -17.34 7.75 -5.53
C ALA A 86 -16.69 7.39 -6.88
#